data_AF-A0A1F3BU13-F1
#
_entry.id   AF-A0A1F3BU13-F1
#
_cell.length_a   1.000
_cell.length_b   1.000
_cell.length_c   1.000
_cell.angle_alpha   90.00
_cell.angle_beta   90.00
_cell.angle_gamma   90.00
#
_symmetry.space_group_name_H-M   'P 1'
#
loop_
_entity.id
_entity.type
_entity.pdbx_description
1 polymer ?
#
loop_
_entity_poly.entity_id
_entity_poly.type
_entity_poly.pdbx_seq_one_letter_code
_entity_poly.pdbx_strand_id
1 'polypeptide(L)'
;MATKTKIKIVDDTNLRLEIDKLYEQTDQIDLAKWAINCAKHILHFSEFEKYDTTVIENGFKTNELWQIGKASVHEVRQAGFKIHAIARKCKTEIAKSAIRSSGQAVGVGHMSEHAMVCSDYAIKTIQLVFPDKVNKVSDERQWQLKELKQFTHKL
;
A
#
# COMPACT_ATOMS: atom_id res chain seq x y z
N MET A 1 9.30 -2.82 -17.29
CA MET A 1 10.50 -2.14 -16.75
C MET A 1 10.32 -1.94 -15.25
N ALA A 2 11.37 -2.18 -14.45
CA ALA A 2 11.31 -2.01 -12.99
C ALA A 2 10.75 -0.64 -12.59
N THR A 3 9.79 -0.62 -11.65
CA THR A 3 9.18 0.62 -11.21
C THR A 3 10.17 1.43 -10.37
N LYS A 4 10.27 2.73 -10.66
CA LYS A 4 11.15 3.62 -9.90
C LYS A 4 10.52 3.95 -8.55
N THR A 5 11.25 3.76 -7.46
CA THR A 5 10.79 4.17 -6.12
C THR A 5 10.51 5.67 -6.09
N LYS A 6 9.33 6.06 -5.59
CA LYS A 6 8.95 7.47 -5.39
C LYS A 6 9.37 8.02 -4.02
N ILE A 7 9.88 7.14 -3.15
CA ILE A 7 10.33 7.46 -1.80
C ILE A 7 11.67 6.81 -1.48
N LYS A 8 12.40 7.36 -0.51
CA LYS A 8 13.68 6.79 -0.05
C LYS A 8 13.46 5.65 0.93
N ILE A 9 13.81 4.44 0.52
CA ILE A 9 13.82 3.19 1.30
C ILE A 9 15.16 2.45 1.09
N VAL A 10 15.51 1.59 2.05
CA VAL A 10 16.54 0.56 1.86
C VAL A 10 15.76 -0.74 1.66
N ASP A 11 16.02 -1.44 0.57
CA ASP A 11 15.09 -2.44 0.05
C ASP A 11 15.80 -3.72 -0.36
N ASP A 12 15.05 -4.82 -0.39
CA ASP A 12 15.47 -6.05 -1.04
C ASP A 12 15.19 -5.94 -2.55
N THR A 13 16.23 -5.58 -3.30
CA THR A 13 16.09 -5.27 -4.72
C THR A 13 15.69 -6.50 -5.53
N ASN A 14 16.11 -7.70 -5.14
CA ASN A 14 15.77 -8.93 -5.86
C ASN A 14 14.28 -9.25 -5.71
N LEU A 15 13.75 -9.20 -4.48
CA LEU A 15 12.33 -9.42 -4.24
C LEU A 15 11.47 -8.33 -4.87
N ARG A 16 11.91 -7.06 -4.85
CA ARG A 16 11.22 -5.98 -5.53
C ARG A 16 11.14 -6.20 -7.04
N LEU A 17 12.21 -6.68 -7.68
CA LEU A 17 12.20 -7.02 -9.10
C LEU A 17 11.24 -8.16 -9.43
N GLU A 18 11.07 -9.15 -8.53
CA GLU A 18 10.06 -10.20 -8.70
C GLU A 18 8.63 -9.65 -8.59
N ILE A 19 8.38 -8.77 -7.61
CA ILE A 19 7.09 -8.08 -7.47
C ILE A 19 6.81 -7.22 -8.70
N ASP A 20 7.78 -6.45 -9.20
CA ASP A 20 7.63 -5.62 -10.41
C ASP A 20 7.20 -6.45 -11.62
N LYS A 21 7.80 -7.63 -11.83
CA LYS A 21 7.44 -8.53 -12.93
C LYS A 21 6.00 -9.00 -12.84
N LEU A 22 5.53 -9.38 -11.65
CA LEU A 22 4.14 -9.80 -11.44
C LEU A 22 3.20 -8.60 -11.57
N TYR A 23 3.58 -7.44 -11.05
CA TYR A 23 2.84 -6.19 -11.16
C TYR A 23 2.54 -5.83 -12.62
N GLU A 24 3.53 -5.96 -13.52
CA GLU A 24 3.36 -5.71 -14.96
C GLU A 24 2.35 -6.64 -15.63
N GLN A 25 2.08 -7.81 -15.05
CA GLN A 25 1.19 -8.84 -15.59
C GLN A 25 -0.17 -8.89 -14.87
N THR A 26 -0.36 -8.10 -13.81
CA THR A 26 -1.57 -8.12 -12.98
C THR A 26 -2.50 -6.99 -13.37
N ASP A 27 -3.79 -7.27 -13.52
CA ASP A 27 -4.77 -6.21 -13.80
C ASP A 27 -4.96 -5.25 -12.62
N GLN A 28 -5.50 -4.07 -12.91
CA GLN A 28 -5.61 -2.99 -11.93
C GLN A 28 -6.55 -3.32 -10.76
N ILE A 29 -7.57 -4.15 -10.95
CA ILE A 29 -8.51 -4.53 -9.88
C ILE A 29 -7.79 -5.45 -8.90
N ASP A 30 -7.05 -6.43 -9.39
CA ASP A 30 -6.29 -7.35 -8.56
C ASP A 30 -5.10 -6.65 -7.88
N LEU A 31 -4.46 -5.69 -8.57
CA LEU A 31 -3.49 -4.79 -7.93
C LEU A 31 -4.10 -3.94 -6.81
N ALA A 32 -5.35 -3.51 -6.94
CA ALA A 32 -6.03 -2.74 -5.90
C ALA A 32 -6.28 -3.59 -4.65
N LYS A 33 -6.69 -4.85 -4.82
CA LYS A 33 -6.85 -5.81 -3.71
C LYS A 33 -5.52 -6.07 -3.02
N TRP A 34 -4.48 -6.38 -3.80
CA TRP A 34 -3.13 -6.59 -3.27
C TRP A 34 -2.63 -5.38 -2.47
N ALA A 35 -2.78 -4.16 -2.99
CA ALA A 35 -2.35 -2.95 -2.32
C ALA A 35 -3.13 -2.70 -1.01
N ILE A 36 -4.45 -2.95 -0.98
CA ILE A 36 -5.24 -2.88 0.25
C ILE A 36 -4.74 -3.88 1.28
N ASN A 37 -4.40 -5.10 0.87
CA ASN A 37 -3.86 -6.11 1.78
C ASN A 37 -2.50 -5.70 2.33
N CYS A 38 -1.61 -5.13 1.51
CA CYS A 38 -0.35 -4.54 1.95
C CYS A 38 -0.56 -3.43 2.99
N ALA A 39 -1.48 -2.49 2.73
CA ALA A 39 -1.76 -1.41 3.65
C ALA A 39 -2.33 -1.92 4.98
N LYS A 40 -3.29 -2.85 4.94
CA LYS A 40 -3.87 -3.48 6.14
C LYS A 40 -2.82 -4.20 6.98
N HIS A 41 -1.89 -4.91 6.33
CA HIS A 41 -0.85 -5.69 7.02
C HIS A 41 -0.01 -4.83 7.97
N ILE A 42 0.32 -3.59 7.58
CA ILE A 42 1.17 -2.68 8.36
C ILE A 42 0.38 -1.62 9.15
N LEU A 43 -0.94 -1.52 8.96
CA LEU A 43 -1.72 -0.42 9.52
C LEU A 43 -1.69 -0.39 11.05
N HIS A 44 -1.65 -1.56 11.68
CA HIS A 44 -1.62 -1.72 13.13
C HIS A 44 -0.44 -0.99 13.79
N PHE A 45 0.68 -0.81 13.07
CA PHE A 45 1.83 -0.03 13.58
C PHE A 45 1.51 1.45 13.80
N SER A 46 0.40 1.98 13.32
CA SER A 46 0.01 3.38 13.51
C SER A 46 -0.96 3.61 14.68
N GLU A 47 -1.56 2.54 15.22
CA GLU A 47 -2.68 2.61 16.17
C GLU A 47 -2.32 3.29 17.50
N PHE A 48 -1.03 3.33 17.86
CA PHE A 48 -0.56 4.01 19.07
C PHE A 48 -0.88 5.53 19.08
N GLU A 49 -1.10 6.15 17.92
CA GLU A 49 -1.52 7.55 17.83
C GLU A 49 -3.03 7.77 18.05
N LYS A 50 -3.82 6.70 18.20
CA LYS A 50 -5.26 6.72 18.49
C LYS A 50 -6.07 7.65 17.55
N TYR A 51 -5.74 7.62 16.26
CA TYR A 51 -6.50 8.37 15.25
C TYR A 51 -7.79 7.63 14.90
N ASP A 52 -8.78 8.37 14.41
CA ASP A 52 -10.03 7.80 13.91
C ASP A 52 -9.78 7.02 12.60
N THR A 53 -9.97 5.70 12.64
CA THR A 53 -9.77 4.79 11.50
C THR A 53 -10.91 4.84 10.48
N THR A 54 -12.05 5.46 10.82
CA THR A 54 -13.27 5.50 10.00
C THR A 54 -13.00 6.03 8.59
N VAL A 55 -12.14 7.03 8.45
CA VAL A 55 -11.79 7.60 7.13
C VAL A 55 -10.97 6.62 6.28
N ILE A 56 -10.10 5.83 6.90
CA ILE A 56 -9.30 4.81 6.21
C ILE A 56 -10.20 3.65 5.78
N GLU A 57 -11.03 3.15 6.70
CA GLU A 57 -12.00 2.07 6.43
C GLU A 57 -12.96 2.44 5.30
N ASN A 58 -13.52 3.66 5.35
CA ASN A 58 -14.37 4.18 4.28
C ASN A 58 -13.62 4.29 2.96
N GLY A 59 -12.33 4.68 2.97
CA GLY A 59 -11.54 4.75 1.75
C GLY A 59 -11.28 3.39 1.12
N PHE A 60 -10.96 2.37 1.93
CA PHE A 60 -10.90 0.99 1.45
C PHE A 60 -12.24 0.55 0.88
N LYS A 61 -13.35 0.87 1.55
CA LYS A 61 -14.69 0.55 1.06
C LYS A 61 -15.01 1.21 -0.27
N THR A 62 -14.64 2.49 -0.46
CA THR A 62 -14.80 3.19 -1.74
C THR A 62 -14.01 2.51 -2.85
N ASN A 63 -12.79 2.08 -2.59
CA ASN A 63 -12.01 1.33 -3.58
C ASN A 63 -12.64 -0.03 -3.89
N GLU A 64 -13.09 -0.79 -2.89
CA GLU A 64 -13.81 -2.06 -3.08
C GLU A 64 -15.09 -1.89 -3.92
N LEU A 65 -15.83 -0.79 -3.73
CA LEU A 65 -16.98 -0.44 -4.57
C LEU A 65 -16.58 -0.09 -6.00
N TRP A 66 -15.48 0.62 -6.19
CA TRP A 66 -14.93 0.92 -7.51
C TRP A 66 -14.56 -0.36 -8.27
N GLN A 67 -13.95 -1.34 -7.60
CA GLN A 67 -13.60 -2.64 -8.20
C GLN A 67 -14.80 -3.38 -8.83
N ILE A 68 -16.02 -3.11 -8.36
CA ILE A 68 -17.27 -3.70 -8.88
C ILE A 68 -18.14 -2.69 -9.65
N GLY A 69 -17.58 -1.56 -10.06
CA GLY A 69 -18.27 -0.53 -10.86
C GLY A 69 -19.32 0.29 -10.09
N LYS A 70 -19.31 0.27 -8.75
CA LYS A 70 -20.26 1.01 -7.88
C LYS A 70 -19.69 2.30 -7.29
N ALA A 71 -18.44 2.64 -7.57
CA ALA A 71 -17.86 3.93 -7.28
C ALA A 71 -16.99 4.38 -8.45
N SER A 72 -16.89 5.70 -8.63
CA SER A 72 -16.10 6.34 -9.68
C SER A 72 -14.63 6.47 -9.28
N VAL A 73 -13.77 6.64 -10.29
CA VAL A 73 -12.36 7.01 -10.10
C VAL A 73 -12.22 8.32 -9.32
N HIS A 74 -13.15 9.26 -9.51
CA HIS A 74 -13.16 10.52 -8.77
C HIS A 74 -13.36 10.28 -7.27
N GLU A 75 -14.32 9.45 -6.88
CA GLU A 75 -14.59 9.13 -5.48
C GLU A 75 -13.39 8.44 -4.82
N VAL A 76 -12.75 7.50 -5.53
CA VAL A 76 -11.52 6.85 -5.07
C VAL A 76 -10.40 7.87 -4.83
N ARG A 77 -10.18 8.81 -5.76
CA ARG A 77 -9.17 9.86 -5.62
C ARG A 77 -9.47 10.77 -4.41
N GLN A 78 -10.72 11.15 -4.21
CA GLN A 78 -11.14 11.97 -3.07
C GLN A 78 -10.95 11.24 -1.75
N ALA A 79 -11.26 9.93 -1.69
CA ALA A 79 -11.02 9.10 -0.52
C ALA A 79 -9.52 9.03 -0.18
N GLY A 80 -8.66 8.79 -1.18
CA GLY A 80 -7.21 8.80 -1.00
C GLY A 80 -6.68 10.15 -0.45
N PHE A 81 -7.20 11.28 -0.94
CA PHE A 81 -6.83 12.59 -0.43
C PHE A 81 -7.23 12.82 1.04
N LYS A 82 -8.39 12.34 1.46
CA LYS A 82 -8.82 12.40 2.87
C LYS A 82 -7.87 11.61 3.76
N ILE A 83 -7.47 10.41 3.35
CA ILE A 83 -6.48 9.60 4.08
C ILE A 83 -5.12 10.30 4.15
N HIS A 84 -4.65 10.88 3.04
CA HIS A 84 -3.41 11.65 3.05
C HIS A 84 -3.47 12.89 3.95
N ALA A 85 -4.65 13.50 4.13
CA ALA A 85 -4.83 14.59 5.09
C ALA A 85 -4.67 14.14 6.54
N ILE A 86 -5.08 12.91 6.88
CA ILE A 86 -4.82 12.29 8.19
C ILE A 86 -3.33 12.07 8.37
N ALA A 87 -2.66 11.43 7.39
CA ALA A 87 -1.23 11.17 7.47
C ALA A 87 -0.39 12.44 7.72
N ARG A 88 -0.79 13.59 7.13
CA ARG A 88 -0.13 14.88 7.36
C ARG A 88 -0.23 15.37 8.80
N LYS A 89 -1.23 14.95 9.55
CA LYS A 89 -1.47 15.32 10.95
C LYS A 89 -0.83 14.36 11.95
N CYS A 90 -0.34 13.20 11.52
CA CYS A 90 0.37 12.24 12.38
C CYS A 90 1.64 12.85 12.96
N LYS A 91 1.92 12.51 14.22
CA LYS A 91 3.05 13.03 14.99
C LYS A 91 4.35 12.28 14.68
N THR A 92 4.25 10.99 14.41
CA THR A 92 5.39 10.12 14.10
C THR A 92 5.47 9.77 12.62
N GLU A 93 6.68 9.51 12.16
CA GLU A 93 6.91 9.04 10.79
C GLU A 93 6.40 7.61 10.56
N ILE A 94 6.31 6.78 11.61
CA ILE A 94 5.73 5.43 11.54
C ILE A 94 4.26 5.53 11.17
N ALA A 95 3.46 6.26 11.94
CA ALA A 95 2.03 6.42 11.67
C ALA A 95 1.79 7.13 10.33
N LYS A 96 2.55 8.18 10.04
CA LYS A 96 2.48 8.90 8.76
C LYS A 96 2.75 7.98 7.57
N SER A 97 3.77 7.12 7.64
CA SER A 97 4.13 6.19 6.56
C SER A 97 3.08 5.10 6.38
N ALA A 98 2.58 4.53 7.48
CA ALA A 98 1.54 3.51 7.45
C ALA A 98 0.24 4.04 6.84
N ILE A 99 -0.24 5.20 7.28
CA ILE A 99 -1.47 5.81 6.74
C ILE A 99 -1.26 6.28 5.29
N ARG A 100 -0.05 6.73 4.92
CA ARG A 100 0.26 7.01 3.51
C ARG A 100 0.15 5.76 2.65
N SER A 101 0.59 4.61 3.12
CA SER A 101 0.39 3.32 2.43
C SER A 101 -1.10 3.11 2.12
N SER A 102 -1.99 3.27 3.12
CA SER A 102 -3.44 3.17 2.93
C SER A 102 -4.01 4.16 1.89
N GLY A 103 -3.56 5.41 1.89
CA GLY A 103 -4.01 6.40 0.90
C GLY A 103 -3.58 6.02 -0.54
N GLN A 104 -2.39 5.46 -0.69
CA GLN A 104 -1.89 4.94 -1.98
C GLN A 104 -2.68 3.70 -2.41
N ALA A 105 -2.96 2.76 -1.50
CA ALA A 105 -3.78 1.57 -1.78
C ALA A 105 -5.16 1.96 -2.34
N VAL A 106 -5.81 2.94 -1.71
CA VAL A 106 -7.07 3.48 -2.23
C VAL A 106 -6.86 4.08 -3.61
N GLY A 107 -5.80 4.88 -3.80
CA GLY A 107 -5.45 5.52 -5.08
C GLY A 107 -5.23 4.58 -6.26
N VAL A 108 -5.07 3.26 -6.06
CA VAL A 108 -4.90 2.29 -7.15
C VAL A 108 -6.05 2.34 -8.16
N GLY A 109 -7.28 2.60 -7.70
CA GLY A 109 -8.42 2.74 -8.61
C GLY A 109 -8.31 3.91 -9.58
N HIS A 110 -7.49 4.91 -9.27
CA HIS A 110 -7.16 6.02 -10.17
C HIS A 110 -6.01 5.68 -11.12
N MET A 111 -4.95 5.03 -10.62
CA MET A 111 -3.78 4.67 -11.41
C MET A 111 -3.07 3.48 -10.77
N SER A 112 -2.82 2.43 -11.56
CA SER A 112 -2.21 1.18 -11.08
C SER A 112 -0.85 1.39 -10.39
N GLU A 113 -0.05 2.37 -10.81
CA GLU A 113 1.26 2.70 -10.22
C GLU A 113 1.20 2.96 -8.71
N HIS A 114 0.06 3.42 -8.19
CA HIS A 114 -0.13 3.61 -6.75
C HIS A 114 0.04 2.31 -5.95
N ALA A 115 -0.10 1.12 -6.57
CA ALA A 115 0.08 -0.16 -5.89
C ALA A 115 1.54 -0.36 -5.45
N MET A 116 2.50 -0.09 -6.33
CA MET A 116 3.93 -0.14 -5.99
C MET A 116 4.30 0.94 -4.97
N VAL A 117 3.72 2.14 -5.07
CA VAL A 117 3.97 3.21 -4.09
C VAL A 117 3.40 2.84 -2.70
N CYS A 118 2.24 2.19 -2.65
CA CYS A 118 1.66 1.65 -1.41
C CYS A 118 2.60 0.63 -0.76
N SER A 119 3.06 -0.32 -1.55
CA SER A 119 4.00 -1.37 -1.18
C SER A 119 5.33 -0.80 -0.67
N ASP A 120 5.87 0.25 -1.31
CA ASP A 120 7.07 0.95 -0.85
C ASP A 120 6.86 1.67 0.50
N TYR A 121 5.68 2.27 0.73
CA TYR A 121 5.36 2.86 2.04
C TYR A 121 5.20 1.81 3.15
N ALA A 122 4.77 0.60 2.83
CA ALA A 122 4.76 -0.51 3.78
C ALA A 122 6.19 -0.88 4.20
N ILE A 123 7.14 -0.99 3.24
CA ILE A 123 8.56 -1.15 3.55
C ILE A 123 9.09 0.00 4.40
N LYS A 124 8.77 1.25 4.04
CA LYS A 124 9.18 2.41 4.83
C LYS A 124 8.71 2.30 6.27
N THR A 125 7.49 1.83 6.49
CA THR A 125 6.92 1.62 7.83
C THR A 125 7.72 0.56 8.59
N ILE A 126 7.99 -0.58 7.98
CA ILE A 126 8.79 -1.66 8.59
C ILE A 126 10.19 -1.19 8.96
N GLN A 127 10.86 -0.42 8.10
CA GLN A 127 12.17 0.15 8.41
C GLN A 127 12.14 1.11 9.61
N LEU A 128 11.07 1.89 9.77
CA LEU A 128 10.94 2.82 10.89
C LEU A 128 10.60 2.10 12.20
N VAL A 129 9.83 1.01 12.13
CA VAL A 129 9.48 0.17 13.29
C VAL A 129 10.69 -0.66 13.75
N PHE A 130 11.50 -1.14 12.80
CA PHE A 130 12.64 -2.02 13.08
C PHE A 130 13.94 -1.48 12.46
N PRO A 131 14.47 -0.33 12.94
CA PRO A 131 15.59 0.37 12.30
C PRO A 131 16.88 -0.47 12.18
N ASP A 132 17.12 -1.38 13.13
CA ASP A 132 18.34 -2.19 13.19
C ASP A 132 18.15 -3.62 12.67
N LYS A 133 16.98 -3.95 12.10
CA LYS A 133 16.66 -5.31 11.63
C LYS A 133 16.42 -5.33 10.13
N VAL A 134 17.51 -5.31 9.36
CA VAL A 134 17.45 -5.33 7.89
C VAL A 134 16.66 -6.52 7.35
N ASN A 135 16.71 -7.68 8.03
CA ASN A 135 15.94 -8.86 7.65
C ASN A 135 14.42 -8.62 7.64
N LYS A 136 13.90 -7.67 8.42
CA LYS A 136 12.46 -7.36 8.43
C LYS A 136 11.97 -6.77 7.12
N VAL A 137 12.84 -6.06 6.39
CA VAL A 137 12.52 -5.56 5.04
C VAL A 137 12.32 -6.72 4.07
N SER A 138 13.24 -7.71 4.09
CA SER A 138 13.11 -8.92 3.27
C SER A 138 11.91 -9.76 3.68
N ASP A 139 11.63 -9.94 4.98
CA ASP A 139 10.43 -10.63 5.49
C ASP A 139 9.15 -9.99 4.90
N GLU A 140 9.05 -8.66 4.94
CA GLU A 140 7.89 -7.93 4.40
C GLU A 140 7.80 -8.04 2.88
N ARG A 141 8.91 -7.91 2.13
CA ARG A 141 8.90 -8.11 0.68
C ARG A 141 8.49 -9.53 0.30
N GLN A 142 8.95 -10.54 1.03
CA GLN A 142 8.52 -11.93 0.83
C GLN A 142 7.02 -12.10 1.06
N TRP A 143 6.49 -11.48 2.12
CA TRP A 143 5.05 -11.48 2.39
C TRP A 143 4.27 -10.82 1.25
N GLN A 144 4.69 -9.62 0.80
CA GLN A 144 4.04 -8.90 -0.30
C GLN A 144 4.07 -9.69 -1.62
N LEU A 145 5.20 -10.36 -1.92
CA LEU A 145 5.33 -11.22 -3.09
C LEU A 145 4.40 -12.43 -3.01
N LYS A 146 4.34 -13.10 -1.86
CA LYS A 146 3.42 -14.22 -1.62
C LYS A 146 1.96 -13.77 -1.75
N GLU A 147 1.64 -12.59 -1.25
CA GLU A 147 0.31 -11.99 -1.35
C GLU A 147 -0.07 -11.71 -2.80
N LEU A 148 0.82 -11.07 -3.59
CA LEU A 148 0.55 -10.77 -4.99
C LEU A 148 0.32 -12.04 -5.82
N LYS A 149 1.09 -13.11 -5.54
CA LYS A 149 0.96 -14.39 -6.23
C LYS A 149 -0.46 -14.98 -6.14
N GLN A 150 -1.22 -14.69 -5.09
CA GLN A 150 -2.61 -15.17 -4.94
C GLN A 150 -3.54 -14.64 -6.04
N PHE A 151 -3.21 -13.50 -6.64
CA PHE A 151 -4.01 -12.88 -7.70
C PHE A 151 -3.54 -13.28 -9.10
N THR A 152 -2.27 -13.65 -9.26
CA THR A 152 -1.68 -14.02 -10.56
C THR A 152 -1.94 -15.48 -10.97
N HIS A 153 -2.46 -16.32 -10.09
CA HIS A 153 -2.76 -17.74 -10.37
C HIS A 153 -4.14 -17.99 -11.00
N LYS A 154 -4.82 -16.95 -11.51
CA LYS A 154 -6.11 -17.07 -12.23
C LYS A 154 -5.96 -17.08 -13.76
N LEU A 155 -4.84 -17.57 -14.27
CA LEU A 155 -4.68 -17.92 -15.69
C LEU A 155 -5.09 -19.37 -15.92
#